data_AF-A0A5C6EFM6-F1
#
_entry.id   AF-A0A5C6EFM6-F1
#
_cell.length_a   1.000
_cell.length_b   1.000
_cell.length_c   1.000
_cell.angle_alpha   90.00
_cell.angle_beta   90.00
_cell.angle_gamma   90.00
#
_symmetry.space_group_name_H-M   'P 1'
#
loop_
_entity.id
_entity.type
_entity.pdbx_description
1 polymer ?
#
loop_
_entity_poly.entity_id
_entity_poly.type
_entity_poly.pdbx_seq_one_letter_code
_entity_poly.pdbx_strand_id
1 'polypeptide(L)'
;MIEAHSPTRESTEPFAASSASEPLVREESVRAFVLHRRDHAAACFWGAVLSGVLPFLVKYCAAMWNQDLYQYFPFLLAAVFGLAYSRFDHRLSLPNGFWACFAIVLAVGFLVPAAALQSSWLGAIGFILLTYSFLASQTGRDGRSLAYLAIPMLMFLRAPLLATYTVMNRLQLITTDMSSIFLDVAGVLHNQSTNTIELVSKNLFVAEACSGVQSLFTVCFLSLVLLVYRRRSLAVVPVYLVFAFLFAIAGNVIRVTAIALAEEWFRVDITTGFHHEVVGYLCLAIAAGMLVSFDHLIGLVPGLTPRRQQNVAAATPVLGARETNEPAEFSVARSVRDFNRFQLISSGLAIACGLAMVVRYSMSEPDIRPVVATDKVLFEPSPSFLSSVNAPLRVVSHEVNRDAHGNRNARHGMNSDVWTCGIGSQSGQFVLSQPYMGWHELTICYKVQGWKMTSRATVAVAGEREPVVVADFDSEDGVHGCLVFSGVNSNGKLPRTPGHSPYSRVLSPIYPLVMDDFAETSGSAQTLMLQYWMIQPQPFDASAKQAAVDAMVKIRRRIAEDIGQKFQDALSQG
;
A
#
# COMPACT_ATOMS: atom_id res chain seq x y z
N MET A 1 -34.10 36.06 97.53
CA MET A 1 -33.71 37.41 97.02
C MET A 1 -33.04 37.19 95.68
N ILE A 2 -33.86 37.22 94.62
CA ILE A 2 -33.83 38.20 93.49
C ILE A 2 -32.75 37.75 92.47
N GLU A 3 -33.13 36.97 91.44
CA GLU A 3 -33.57 37.40 90.08
C GLU A 3 -32.39 37.92 89.24
N ALA A 4 -32.18 37.66 87.95
CA ALA A 4 -33.00 37.39 86.76
C ALA A 4 -32.03 36.87 85.65
N HIS A 5 -32.36 36.27 84.49
CA HIS A 5 -33.57 36.20 83.69
C HIS A 5 -33.54 34.95 82.77
N SER A 6 -34.75 34.59 82.34
CA SER A 6 -35.24 33.39 81.67
C SER A 6 -34.93 33.23 80.18
N PRO A 7 -35.08 31.99 79.64
CA PRO A 7 -35.06 31.65 78.21
C PRO A 7 -36.47 31.66 77.60
N THR A 8 -36.59 31.82 76.28
CA THR A 8 -37.86 31.67 75.54
C THR A 8 -37.84 30.47 74.59
N ARG A 9 -38.98 29.78 74.63
CA ARG A 9 -39.37 28.48 74.08
C ARG A 9 -40.00 28.61 72.68
N GLU A 10 -39.89 27.53 71.89
CA GLU A 10 -40.93 26.86 71.04
C GLU A 10 -41.95 27.73 70.26
N SER A 11 -42.34 27.46 69.01
CA SER A 11 -42.53 26.21 68.24
C SER A 11 -43.11 26.59 66.86
N THR A 12 -42.87 25.80 65.80
CA THR A 12 -43.88 25.30 64.83
C THR A 12 -43.20 24.54 63.68
N GLU A 13 -43.49 23.24 63.54
CA GLU A 13 -43.35 22.51 62.26
C GLU A 13 -44.55 22.82 61.34
N PRO A 14 -44.48 22.52 60.01
CA PRO A 14 -45.02 21.21 59.56
C PRO A 14 -44.29 20.55 58.36
N PHE A 15 -44.21 19.22 58.40
CA PHE A 15 -44.43 18.23 57.32
C PHE A 15 -44.11 18.61 55.84
N ALA A 16 -43.19 17.88 55.20
CA ALA A 16 -43.50 16.89 54.14
C ALA A 16 -42.29 16.49 53.26
N ALA A 17 -42.26 15.19 52.91
CA ALA A 17 -41.70 14.57 51.70
C ALA A 17 -40.17 14.35 51.58
N SER A 18 -39.76 13.13 51.94
CA SER A 18 -38.94 12.20 51.13
C SER A 18 -38.12 12.80 49.96
N SER A 19 -36.80 12.87 50.12
CA SER A 19 -35.87 12.73 49.00
C SER A 19 -34.96 11.54 49.25
N ALA A 20 -35.24 10.48 48.48
CA ALA A 20 -34.33 9.36 48.29
C ALA A 20 -32.99 9.89 47.78
N SER A 21 -31.91 9.36 48.34
CA SER A 21 -30.55 9.51 47.83
C SER A 21 -30.48 9.02 46.38
N GLU A 22 -30.50 9.94 45.43
CA GLU A 22 -30.17 9.64 44.03
C GLU A 22 -28.69 9.23 43.94
N PRO A 23 -28.37 8.14 43.22
CA PRO A 23 -26.98 7.85 42.90
C PRO A 23 -26.49 8.91 41.91
N LEU A 24 -25.34 9.51 42.22
CA LEU A 24 -24.56 10.34 41.30
C LEU A 24 -24.19 9.51 40.05
N VAL A 25 -25.12 9.40 39.10
CA VAL A 25 -24.83 9.00 37.73
C VAL A 25 -24.03 10.15 37.16
N ARG A 26 -22.70 9.96 37.11
CA ARG A 26 -21.79 10.80 36.36
C ARG A 26 -22.15 10.65 34.88
N GLU A 27 -23.12 11.42 34.41
CA GLU A 27 -23.35 11.61 32.98
C GLU A 27 -22.07 12.23 32.40
N GLU A 28 -21.21 11.39 31.81
CA GLU A 28 -20.29 11.83 30.76
C GLU A 28 -21.16 12.30 29.60
N SER A 29 -21.70 13.52 29.72
CA SER A 29 -22.26 14.24 28.57
C SER A 29 -21.19 14.22 27.49
N VAL A 30 -21.53 13.63 26.34
CA VAL A 30 -20.75 13.68 25.12
C VAL A 30 -20.59 15.16 24.80
N ARG A 31 -19.49 15.77 25.26
CA ARG A 31 -19.17 17.16 24.95
C ARG A 31 -19.02 17.23 23.44
N ALA A 32 -20.03 17.80 22.77
CA ALA A 32 -19.93 18.12 21.36
C ALA A 32 -18.64 18.91 21.13
N PHE A 33 -17.89 18.55 20.09
CA PHE A 33 -16.67 19.27 19.72
C PHE A 33 -17.09 20.68 19.25
N VAL A 34 -16.93 21.67 20.13
CA VAL A 34 -17.22 23.08 19.81
C VAL A 34 -15.91 23.75 19.42
N LEU A 35 -15.78 24.18 18.16
CA LEU A 35 -14.66 25.04 17.76
C LEU A 35 -14.77 26.37 18.48
N HIS A 36 -13.73 26.72 19.23
CA HIS A 36 -13.65 28.04 19.85
C HIS A 36 -13.01 29.02 18.86
N ARG A 37 -13.24 30.32 19.05
CA ARG A 37 -12.69 31.39 18.18
C ARG A 37 -11.18 31.29 17.95
N ARG A 38 -10.45 30.72 18.91
CA ARG A 38 -8.99 30.49 18.88
C ARG A 38 -8.58 29.34 17.96
N ASP A 39 -9.46 28.38 17.76
CA ASP A 39 -9.25 27.20 16.92
C ASP A 39 -9.50 27.51 15.44
N HIS A 40 -10.18 28.62 15.12
CA HIS A 40 -10.59 28.94 13.75
C HIS A 40 -9.41 29.07 12.78
N ALA A 41 -8.31 29.72 13.22
CA ALA A 41 -7.09 29.84 12.41
C ALA A 41 -6.42 28.49 12.17
N ALA A 42 -6.32 27.65 13.21
CA ALA A 42 -5.77 26.30 13.10
C ALA A 42 -6.63 25.41 12.17
N ALA A 43 -7.96 25.46 12.32
CA ALA A 43 -8.89 24.73 11.48
C ALA A 43 -8.81 25.17 10.01
N CYS A 44 -8.73 26.48 9.75
CA CYS A 44 -8.54 26.98 8.38
C CYS A 44 -7.20 26.53 7.80
N PHE A 45 -6.11 26.56 8.58
CA PHE A 45 -4.79 26.17 8.11
C PHE A 45 -4.73 24.69 7.76
N TRP A 46 -5.12 23.81 8.69
CA TRP A 46 -5.13 22.36 8.46
C TRP A 46 -6.13 21.95 7.38
N GLY A 47 -7.28 22.62 7.30
CA GLY A 47 -8.26 22.42 6.23
C GLY A 47 -7.73 22.82 4.86
N ALA A 48 -7.01 23.95 4.74
CA ALA A 48 -6.39 24.41 3.50
C ALA A 48 -5.26 23.47 3.04
N VAL A 49 -4.43 22.99 3.97
CA VAL A 49 -3.37 22.03 3.65
C VAL A 49 -3.96 20.68 3.23
N LEU A 50 -4.97 20.19 3.94
CA LEU A 50 -5.65 18.93 3.61
C LEU A 50 -6.35 19.01 2.24
N SER A 51 -7.02 20.12 1.92
CA SER A 51 -7.66 20.30 0.62
C SER A 51 -6.66 20.34 -0.54
N GLY A 52 -5.46 20.90 -0.33
CA GLY A 52 -4.37 20.85 -1.30
C GLY A 52 -3.83 19.43 -1.55
N VAL A 53 -3.83 18.57 -0.53
CA VAL A 53 -3.33 17.18 -0.65
C VAL A 53 -4.40 16.20 -1.11
N LEU A 54 -5.67 16.52 -0.91
CA LEU A 54 -6.81 15.64 -1.19
C LEU A 54 -6.79 15.05 -2.61
N PRO A 55 -6.49 15.79 -3.71
CA PRO A 55 -6.44 15.20 -5.04
C PRO A 55 -5.40 14.09 -5.19
N PHE A 56 -4.23 14.24 -4.55
CA PHE A 56 -3.20 13.20 -4.52
C PHE A 56 -3.67 11.99 -3.73
N LEU A 57 -4.32 12.22 -2.59
CA LEU A 57 -4.81 11.17 -1.70
C LEU A 57 -5.93 10.35 -2.36
N VAL A 58 -6.89 11.00 -3.03
CA VAL A 58 -7.97 10.30 -3.76
C VAL A 58 -7.38 9.37 -4.81
N LYS A 59 -6.45 9.89 -5.62
CA LYS A 59 -5.75 9.10 -6.64
C LYS A 59 -4.94 7.95 -6.02
N TYR A 60 -4.24 8.21 -4.92
CA TYR A 60 -3.45 7.20 -4.22
C TYR A 60 -4.31 6.08 -3.63
N CYS A 61 -5.36 6.44 -2.87
CA CYS A 61 -6.27 5.49 -2.23
C CYS A 61 -7.04 4.66 -3.26
N ALA A 62 -7.46 5.26 -4.38
CA ALA A 62 -8.09 4.51 -5.48
C ALA A 62 -7.14 3.44 -6.04
N ALA A 63 -5.86 3.78 -6.22
CA ALA A 63 -4.86 2.81 -6.65
C ALA A 63 -4.58 1.72 -5.59
N MET A 64 -4.51 2.09 -4.31
CA MET A 64 -4.31 1.12 -3.22
C MET A 64 -5.50 0.18 -3.03
N TRP A 65 -6.72 0.62 -3.36
CA TRP A 65 -7.91 -0.23 -3.30
C TRP A 65 -7.85 -1.40 -4.28
N ASN A 66 -7.27 -1.15 -5.46
CA ASN A 66 -7.07 -2.16 -6.51
C ASN A 66 -5.88 -3.10 -6.23
N GLN A 67 -5.20 -2.94 -5.10
CA GLN A 67 -4.04 -3.73 -4.71
C GLN A 67 -4.36 -4.52 -3.44
N ASP A 68 -4.61 -5.82 -3.57
CA ASP A 68 -5.03 -6.69 -2.46
C ASP A 68 -4.08 -6.60 -1.25
N LEU A 69 -2.78 -6.39 -1.52
CA LEU A 69 -1.77 -6.23 -0.48
C LEU A 69 -2.01 -5.01 0.42
N TYR A 70 -2.56 -3.92 -0.10
CA TYR A 70 -2.66 -2.63 0.58
C TYR A 70 -4.08 -2.26 1.01
N GLN A 71 -5.08 -3.12 0.79
CA GLN A 71 -6.48 -2.88 1.17
C GLN A 71 -6.71 -2.66 2.68
N TYR A 72 -5.70 -2.89 3.53
CA TYR A 72 -5.76 -2.56 4.96
C TYR A 72 -5.70 -1.04 5.27
N PHE A 73 -5.36 -0.20 4.29
CA PHE A 73 -5.16 1.24 4.51
C PHE A 73 -6.36 1.99 5.14
N PRO A 74 -7.65 1.69 4.85
CA PRO A 74 -8.77 2.39 5.48
C PRO A 74 -8.81 2.10 6.99
N PHE A 75 -8.54 0.85 7.38
CA PHE A 75 -8.42 0.45 8.79
C PHE A 75 -7.23 1.13 9.47
N LEU A 76 -6.13 1.34 8.74
CA LEU A 76 -4.99 2.11 9.24
C LEU A 76 -5.37 3.57 9.52
N LEU A 77 -6.01 4.26 8.57
CA LEU A 77 -6.46 5.64 8.77
C LEU A 77 -7.47 5.72 9.93
N ALA A 78 -8.44 4.79 9.99
CA ALA A 78 -9.40 4.72 11.08
C ALA A 78 -8.74 4.48 12.44
N ALA A 79 -7.74 3.61 12.53
CA ALA A 79 -6.99 3.36 13.75
C ALA A 79 -6.19 4.59 14.20
N VAL A 80 -5.45 5.23 13.29
CA VAL A 80 -4.62 6.40 13.62
C VAL A 80 -5.48 7.59 14.04
N PHE A 81 -6.49 7.95 13.23
CA PHE A 81 -7.34 9.11 13.53
C PHE A 81 -8.35 8.82 14.64
N GLY A 82 -8.84 7.59 14.78
CA GLY A 82 -9.68 7.16 15.90
C GLY A 82 -8.93 7.21 17.23
N LEU A 83 -7.68 6.73 17.26
CA LEU A 83 -6.81 6.87 18.44
C LEU A 83 -6.46 8.33 18.72
N ALA A 84 -6.21 9.13 17.68
CA ALA A 84 -5.98 10.56 17.83
C ALA A 84 -7.21 11.23 18.47
N TYR A 85 -8.40 11.02 17.91
CA TYR A 85 -9.65 11.57 18.43
C TYR A 85 -9.92 11.16 19.89
N SER A 86 -9.69 9.89 20.24
CA SER A 86 -9.89 9.40 21.61
C SER A 86 -8.94 10.03 22.64
N ARG A 87 -7.75 10.45 22.21
CA ARG A 87 -6.69 10.98 23.09
C ARG A 87 -6.59 12.51 23.06
N PHE A 88 -7.20 13.13 22.06
CA PHE A 88 -7.17 14.56 21.82
C PHE A 88 -7.80 15.35 22.98
N ASP A 89 -7.22 16.51 23.29
CA ASP A 89 -7.69 17.44 24.31
C ASP A 89 -8.83 18.37 23.83
N HIS A 90 -9.32 18.13 22.60
CA HIS A 90 -10.36 18.91 21.93
C HIS A 90 -9.96 20.36 21.63
N ARG A 91 -8.66 20.68 21.57
CA ARG A 91 -8.15 22.01 21.21
C ARG A 91 -7.25 21.95 19.98
N LEU A 92 -7.60 22.71 18.94
CA LEU A 92 -6.81 22.69 17.70
C LEU A 92 -5.69 23.71 17.78
N SER A 93 -4.46 23.21 17.65
CA SER A 93 -3.27 24.06 17.65
C SER A 93 -2.68 24.19 16.25
N LEU A 94 -2.20 25.40 15.96
CA LEU A 94 -1.34 25.68 14.80
C LEU A 94 0.00 24.93 14.95
N PRO A 95 0.75 24.74 13.85
CA PRO A 95 2.04 24.07 13.91
C PRO A 95 3.00 24.80 14.85
N ASN A 96 3.30 24.12 15.95
CA ASN A 96 4.14 24.62 17.04
C ASN A 96 5.36 23.69 17.18
N GLY A 97 6.55 24.29 17.19
CA GLY A 97 7.81 23.56 17.35
C GLY A 97 8.55 23.26 16.04
N PHE A 98 9.87 23.15 16.16
CA PHE A 98 10.79 23.00 15.03
C PHE A 98 10.46 21.77 14.15
N TRP A 99 10.20 20.62 14.76
CA TRP A 99 9.93 19.36 14.05
C TRP A 99 8.62 19.38 13.25
N ALA A 100 7.56 20.01 13.77
CA ALA A 100 6.29 20.15 13.06
C ALA A 100 6.44 21.07 11.83
N CYS A 101 7.14 22.20 11.99
CA CYS A 101 7.44 23.10 10.88
C CYS A 101 8.35 22.47 9.84
N PHE A 102 9.39 21.75 10.27
CA PHE A 102 10.31 21.02 9.39
C PHE A 102 9.56 19.98 8.56
N ALA A 103 8.64 19.22 9.17
CA ALA A 103 7.80 18.27 8.47
C ALA A 103 6.89 18.93 7.41
N ILE A 104 6.36 20.13 7.67
CA ILE A 104 5.58 20.89 6.67
C ILE A 104 6.46 21.32 5.49
N VAL A 105 7.66 21.86 5.76
CA VAL A 105 8.61 22.24 4.69
C VAL A 105 8.95 21.03 3.82
N LEU A 106 9.25 19.90 4.46
CA LEU A 106 9.57 18.66 3.75
C LEU A 106 8.36 18.15 2.95
N ALA A 107 7.16 18.17 3.53
CA ALA A 107 5.94 17.77 2.84
C ALA A 107 5.68 18.60 1.58
N VAL A 108 5.78 19.93 1.70
CA VAL A 108 5.65 20.85 0.57
C VAL A 108 6.74 20.60 -0.48
N GLY A 109 7.97 20.31 -0.03
CA GLY A 109 9.08 19.89 -0.88
C GLY A 109 8.81 18.61 -1.68
N PHE A 110 7.99 17.69 -1.16
CA PHE A 110 7.52 16.50 -1.89
C PHE A 110 6.29 16.78 -2.76
N LEU A 111 5.39 17.69 -2.36
CA LEU A 111 4.18 18.03 -3.12
C LEU A 111 4.47 18.74 -4.45
N VAL A 112 5.54 19.56 -4.51
CA VAL A 112 5.95 20.23 -5.75
C VAL A 112 6.35 19.24 -6.86
N PRO A 113 7.32 18.32 -6.65
CA PRO A 113 7.62 17.28 -7.62
C PRO A 113 6.47 16.29 -7.80
N ALA A 114 5.64 16.04 -6.77
CA ALA A 114 4.43 15.24 -6.93
C ALA A 114 3.48 15.83 -7.98
N ALA A 115 3.21 17.14 -7.93
CA ALA A 115 2.39 17.85 -8.90
C ALA A 115 3.03 17.87 -10.30
N ALA A 116 4.36 18.08 -10.38
CA ALA A 116 5.08 18.14 -11.65
C ALA A 116 5.13 16.78 -12.37
N LEU A 117 5.31 15.69 -11.63
CA LEU A 117 5.41 14.32 -12.14
C LEU A 117 4.08 13.56 -12.15
N GLN A 118 2.99 14.18 -11.69
CA GLN A 118 1.67 13.53 -11.47
C GLN A 118 1.72 12.30 -10.55
N SER A 119 2.65 12.32 -9.61
CA SER A 119 2.94 11.21 -8.71
C SER A 119 2.05 11.27 -7.46
N SER A 120 1.15 10.31 -7.32
CA SER A 120 0.35 10.11 -6.11
C SER A 120 1.19 9.53 -4.95
N TRP A 121 2.22 8.73 -5.22
CA TRP A 121 3.13 8.19 -4.20
C TRP A 121 3.95 9.29 -3.49
N LEU A 122 4.50 10.26 -4.22
CA LEU A 122 5.15 11.43 -3.60
C LEU A 122 4.15 12.28 -2.82
N GLY A 123 2.91 12.38 -3.31
CA GLY A 123 1.79 13.00 -2.59
C GLY A 123 1.46 12.28 -1.28
N ALA A 124 1.52 10.94 -1.25
CA ALA A 124 1.32 10.14 -0.04
C ALA A 124 2.42 10.37 1.01
N ILE A 125 3.69 10.52 0.59
CA ILE A 125 4.77 10.93 1.49
C ILE A 125 4.48 12.31 2.09
N GLY A 126 4.06 13.26 1.26
CA GLY A 126 3.62 14.58 1.71
C GLY A 126 2.49 14.48 2.75
N PHE A 127 1.49 13.63 2.50
CA PHE A 127 0.38 13.39 3.42
C PHE A 127 0.83 12.79 4.77
N ILE A 128 1.75 11.81 4.76
CA ILE A 128 2.28 11.21 5.99
C ILE A 128 3.03 12.27 6.82
N LEU A 129 3.86 13.09 6.18
CA LEU A 129 4.60 14.17 6.84
C LEU A 129 3.66 15.25 7.40
N LEU A 130 2.59 15.60 6.68
CA LEU A 130 1.57 16.52 7.16
C LEU A 130 0.75 15.93 8.31
N THR A 131 0.46 14.63 8.26
CA THR A 131 -0.20 13.91 9.36
C THR A 131 0.69 13.91 10.60
N TYR A 132 2.00 13.66 10.44
CA TYR A 132 2.96 13.80 11.53
C TYR A 132 2.97 15.22 12.08
N SER A 133 3.04 16.24 11.22
CA SER A 133 3.03 17.64 11.66
C SER A 133 1.74 18.01 12.41
N PHE A 134 0.59 17.59 11.90
CA PHE A 134 -0.72 17.77 12.53
C PHE A 134 -0.74 17.15 13.93
N LEU A 135 -0.41 15.85 14.02
CA LEU A 135 -0.41 15.11 15.28
C LEU A 135 0.66 15.59 16.26
N ALA A 136 1.82 16.04 15.76
CA ALA A 136 2.87 16.61 16.60
C ALA A 136 2.45 17.94 17.23
N SER A 137 1.65 18.72 16.50
CA SER A 137 1.12 20.01 16.95
C SER A 137 -0.05 19.87 17.91
N GLN A 138 -0.75 18.73 17.88
CA GLN A 138 -1.85 18.44 18.79
C GLN A 138 -1.35 17.86 20.12
N THR A 139 -2.06 18.20 21.19
CA THR A 139 -1.75 17.73 22.55
C THR A 139 -2.84 16.76 23.00
N GLY A 140 -2.44 15.68 23.67
CA GLY A 140 -3.38 14.75 24.28
C GLY A 140 -3.88 15.27 25.63
N ARG A 141 -4.94 14.65 26.16
CA ARG A 141 -5.47 14.95 27.51
C ARG A 141 -4.42 14.89 28.62
N ASP A 142 -3.35 14.13 28.41
CA ASP A 142 -2.22 13.98 29.34
C ASP A 142 -1.12 15.05 29.16
N GLY A 143 -1.34 16.08 28.32
CA GLY A 143 -0.37 17.14 28.05
C GLY A 143 0.79 16.75 27.12
N ARG A 144 0.80 15.52 26.59
CA ARG A 144 1.85 15.01 25.68
C ARG A 144 1.45 15.19 24.22
N SER A 145 2.43 15.45 23.36
CA SER A 145 2.23 15.47 21.90
C SER A 145 1.73 14.13 21.38
N LEU A 146 0.85 14.16 20.37
CA LEU A 146 0.30 12.98 19.71
C LEU A 146 1.19 12.46 18.55
N ALA A 147 2.39 13.01 18.36
CA ALA A 147 3.31 12.67 17.26
C ALA A 147 3.55 11.15 17.08
N TYR A 148 3.60 10.38 18.17
CA TYR A 148 3.82 8.93 18.12
C TYR A 148 2.71 8.16 17.41
N LEU A 149 1.49 8.73 17.32
CA LEU A 149 0.38 8.16 16.55
C LEU A 149 0.64 8.17 15.04
N ALA A 150 1.62 8.93 14.56
CA ALA A 150 1.99 8.96 13.14
C ALA A 150 2.85 7.77 12.71
N ILE A 151 3.42 6.98 13.63
CA ILE A 151 4.30 5.85 13.28
C ILE A 151 3.62 4.77 12.42
N PRO A 152 2.37 4.36 12.68
CA PRO A 152 1.68 3.38 11.84
C PRO A 152 1.44 3.91 10.41
N MET A 153 1.42 5.24 10.22
CA MET A 153 1.30 5.86 8.89
C MET A 153 2.48 5.52 7.97
N LEU A 154 3.60 4.99 8.48
CA LEU A 154 4.66 4.45 7.63
C LEU A 154 4.17 3.27 6.78
N MET A 155 3.20 2.49 7.25
CA MET A 155 2.55 1.40 6.50
C MET A 155 1.49 1.91 5.51
N PHE A 156 1.18 3.21 5.51
CA PHE A 156 0.37 3.84 4.47
C PHE A 156 1.17 3.99 3.18
N LEU A 157 2.49 4.10 3.27
CA LEU A 157 3.35 4.20 2.10
C LEU A 157 3.61 2.82 1.51
N ARG A 158 3.30 2.67 0.23
CA ARG A 158 3.66 1.49 -0.56
C ARG A 158 5.18 1.29 -0.57
N ALA A 159 5.62 0.10 -0.16
CA ALA A 159 7.01 -0.29 -0.18
C ALA A 159 7.48 -0.56 -1.62
N PRO A 160 8.77 -0.37 -1.93
CA PRO A 160 9.27 -0.55 -3.29
C PRO A 160 9.06 -1.99 -3.80
N LEU A 161 8.65 -2.15 -5.07
CA LEU A 161 8.25 -3.46 -5.63
C LEU A 161 9.33 -4.53 -5.49
N LEU A 162 10.56 -4.23 -5.93
CA LEU A 162 11.65 -5.22 -5.94
C LEU A 162 11.95 -5.76 -4.53
N ALA A 163 12.00 -4.87 -3.53
CA ALA A 163 12.20 -5.27 -2.14
C ALA A 163 11.05 -6.14 -1.65
N THR A 164 9.82 -5.75 -1.96
CA THR A 164 8.60 -6.48 -1.57
C THR A 164 8.58 -7.88 -2.17
N TYR A 165 8.81 -8.03 -3.49
CA TYR A 165 8.84 -9.34 -4.16
C TYR A 165 10.00 -10.21 -3.71
N THR A 166 11.17 -9.63 -3.44
CA THR A 166 12.32 -10.38 -2.93
C THR A 166 12.01 -10.95 -1.55
N VAL A 167 11.49 -10.11 -0.64
CA VAL A 167 11.09 -10.53 0.70
C VAL A 167 10.00 -11.59 0.62
N MET A 168 8.98 -11.39 -0.23
CA MET A 168 7.91 -12.35 -0.48
C MET A 168 8.45 -13.71 -0.91
N ASN A 169 9.31 -13.76 -1.93
CA ASN A 169 9.89 -15.00 -2.44
C ASN A 169 10.69 -15.72 -1.34
N ARG A 170 11.48 -14.98 -0.56
CA ARG A 170 12.26 -15.57 0.55
C ARG A 170 11.36 -16.14 1.65
N LEU A 171 10.31 -15.43 2.03
CA LEU A 171 9.37 -15.91 3.05
C LEU A 171 8.60 -17.14 2.58
N GLN A 172 8.25 -17.20 1.30
CA GLN A 172 7.59 -18.34 0.68
C GLN A 172 8.47 -19.60 0.69
N LEU A 173 9.75 -19.47 0.34
CA LEU A 173 10.72 -20.56 0.45
C LEU A 173 10.83 -21.07 1.90
N ILE A 174 11.05 -20.17 2.86
CA ILE A 174 11.12 -20.52 4.29
C ILE A 174 9.83 -21.21 4.76
N THR A 175 8.67 -20.71 4.33
CA THR A 175 7.37 -21.30 4.70
C THR A 175 7.24 -22.70 4.11
N THR A 176 7.65 -22.91 2.87
CA THR A 176 7.62 -24.21 2.20
C THR A 176 8.55 -25.21 2.92
N ASP A 177 9.79 -24.81 3.20
CA ASP A 177 10.77 -25.64 3.91
C ASP A 177 10.26 -26.05 5.30
N MET A 178 9.73 -25.08 6.07
CA MET A 178 9.23 -25.37 7.42
C MET A 178 7.96 -26.23 7.37
N SER A 179 7.03 -25.96 6.46
CA SER A 179 5.80 -26.75 6.32
C SER A 179 6.10 -28.19 5.92
N SER A 180 7.09 -28.40 5.05
CA SER A 180 7.60 -29.72 4.68
C SER A 180 8.05 -30.53 5.91
N ILE A 181 8.86 -29.93 6.79
CA ILE A 181 9.27 -30.55 8.06
C ILE A 181 8.06 -30.91 8.94
N PHE A 182 7.06 -30.03 9.05
CA PHE A 182 5.86 -30.32 9.85
C PHE A 182 5.02 -31.45 9.23
N LEU A 183 4.96 -31.55 7.90
CA LEU A 183 4.27 -32.63 7.20
C LEU A 183 4.99 -33.97 7.36
N ASP A 184 6.32 -33.99 7.33
CA ASP A 184 7.12 -35.18 7.64
C ASP A 184 6.84 -35.68 9.06
N VAL A 185 6.80 -34.76 10.04
CA VAL A 185 6.45 -35.09 11.44
C VAL A 185 5.02 -35.64 11.56
N ALA A 186 4.10 -35.14 10.75
CA ALA A 186 2.73 -35.62 10.68
C ALA A 186 2.57 -36.94 9.87
N GLY A 187 3.65 -37.45 9.27
CA GLY A 187 3.64 -38.69 8.49
C GLY A 187 2.98 -38.56 7.12
N VAL A 188 2.95 -37.36 6.53
CA VAL A 188 2.38 -37.11 5.20
C VAL A 188 3.46 -37.23 4.13
N LEU A 189 3.29 -38.17 3.21
CA LEU A 189 4.17 -38.33 2.07
C LEU A 189 3.97 -37.18 1.08
N HIS A 190 5.02 -36.40 0.85
CA HIS A 190 4.98 -35.28 -0.07
C HIS A 190 6.35 -35.08 -0.75
N ASN A 191 6.35 -34.39 -1.88
CA ASN A 191 7.55 -33.93 -2.56
C ASN A 191 7.60 -32.40 -2.55
N GLN A 192 8.77 -31.83 -2.25
CA GLN A 192 8.95 -30.39 -2.20
C GLN A 192 9.67 -29.90 -3.47
N SER A 193 9.05 -28.96 -4.18
CA SER A 193 9.64 -28.33 -5.37
C SER A 193 9.59 -26.81 -5.26
N THR A 194 10.71 -26.20 -4.85
CA THR A 194 10.90 -24.74 -4.66
C THR A 194 9.86 -24.11 -3.72
N ASN A 195 8.65 -23.82 -4.23
CA ASN A 195 7.56 -23.16 -3.54
C ASN A 195 6.22 -23.93 -3.66
N THR A 196 6.31 -25.21 -4.01
CA THR A 196 5.18 -26.12 -4.19
C THR A 196 5.40 -27.36 -3.33
N ILE A 197 4.34 -27.80 -2.67
CA ILE A 197 4.27 -29.06 -1.95
C ILE A 197 3.37 -29.98 -2.77
N GLU A 198 3.97 -31.02 -3.35
CA GLU A 198 3.29 -32.01 -4.18
C GLU A 198 2.83 -33.17 -3.29
N LEU A 199 1.52 -33.29 -3.09
CA LEU A 199 0.90 -34.45 -2.45
C LEU A 199 0.56 -35.51 -3.51
N VAL A 200 0.29 -36.74 -3.07
CA VAL A 200 -0.13 -37.82 -3.98
C VAL A 200 -1.42 -37.48 -4.72
N SER A 201 -2.34 -36.75 -4.07
CA SER A 201 -3.62 -36.35 -4.63
C SER A 201 -3.58 -35.05 -5.45
N LYS A 202 -2.71 -34.10 -5.09
CA LYS A 202 -2.76 -32.72 -5.58
C LYS A 202 -1.47 -31.94 -5.35
N ASN A 203 -1.18 -30.99 -6.24
CA ASN A 203 -0.10 -30.02 -6.05
C ASN A 203 -0.59 -28.79 -5.30
N LEU A 204 0.00 -28.51 -4.14
CA LEU A 204 -0.28 -27.33 -3.32
C LEU A 204 0.78 -26.27 -3.55
N PHE A 205 0.40 -25.20 -4.24
CA PHE A 205 1.26 -24.04 -4.43
C PHE A 205 1.23 -23.18 -3.16
N VAL A 206 2.36 -23.06 -2.47
CA VAL A 206 2.45 -22.28 -1.22
C VAL A 206 2.18 -20.79 -1.50
N ALA A 207 2.55 -20.29 -2.69
CA ALA A 207 2.22 -18.94 -3.13
C ALA A 207 0.71 -18.67 -3.29
N GLU A 208 -0.10 -19.68 -3.58
CA GLU A 208 -1.55 -19.55 -3.80
C GLU A 208 -2.33 -19.89 -2.52
N ALA A 209 -1.90 -20.94 -1.81
CA ALA A 209 -2.45 -21.35 -0.53
C ALA A 209 -2.18 -20.30 0.58
N CYS A 210 -1.23 -19.41 0.35
CA CYS A 210 -0.97 -18.27 1.19
C CYS A 210 -1.40 -17.00 0.46
N SER A 211 -2.37 -16.27 1.00
CA SER A 211 -2.41 -14.80 0.85
C SER A 211 -1.18 -14.14 1.55
N GLY A 212 -0.04 -14.82 1.60
CA GLY A 212 0.99 -14.79 2.64
C GLY A 212 1.77 -13.49 2.78
N VAL A 213 1.61 -12.58 1.82
CA VAL A 213 2.15 -11.22 1.88
C VAL A 213 1.15 -10.27 2.51
N GLN A 214 -0.13 -10.43 2.20
CA GLN A 214 -1.21 -9.68 2.84
C GLN A 214 -1.22 -9.97 4.35
N SER A 215 -0.99 -11.23 4.76
CA SER A 215 -0.87 -11.58 6.18
C SER A 215 0.34 -10.91 6.83
N LEU A 216 1.52 -10.89 6.20
CA LEU A 216 2.70 -10.20 6.73
C LEU A 216 2.45 -8.70 6.94
N PHE A 217 1.99 -7.99 5.91
CA PHE A 217 1.75 -6.55 6.01
C PHE A 217 0.67 -6.25 7.05
N THR A 218 -0.36 -7.10 7.13
CA THR A 218 -1.40 -6.98 8.15
C THR A 218 -0.85 -7.19 9.57
N VAL A 219 0.02 -8.18 9.80
CA VAL A 219 0.66 -8.42 11.11
C VAL A 219 1.62 -7.28 11.48
N CYS A 220 2.39 -6.75 10.52
CA CYS A 220 3.22 -5.55 10.71
C CYS A 220 2.36 -4.32 11.06
N PHE A 221 1.26 -4.12 10.35
CA PHE A 221 0.28 -3.07 10.64
C PHE A 221 -0.29 -3.20 12.06
N LEU A 222 -0.80 -4.38 12.43
CA LEU A 222 -1.34 -4.66 13.76
C LEU A 222 -0.27 -4.46 14.84
N SER A 223 0.99 -4.82 14.58
CA SER A 223 2.13 -4.61 15.48
C SER A 223 2.37 -3.14 15.78
N LEU A 224 2.39 -2.28 14.75
CA LEU A 224 2.56 -0.83 14.94
C LEU A 224 1.35 -0.19 15.64
N VAL A 225 0.12 -0.61 15.29
CA VAL A 225 -1.09 -0.12 15.96
C VAL A 225 -1.08 -0.53 17.44
N LEU A 226 -0.74 -1.79 17.75
CA LEU A 226 -0.65 -2.28 19.13
C LEU A 226 0.41 -1.50 19.93
N LEU A 227 1.59 -1.28 19.35
CA LEU A 227 2.68 -0.52 19.95
C LEU A 227 2.21 0.88 20.39
N VAL A 228 1.52 1.58 19.48
CA VAL A 228 1.01 2.94 19.67
C VAL A 228 -0.21 2.97 20.59
N TYR A 229 -1.08 1.96 20.49
CA TYR A 229 -2.21 1.75 21.39
C TYR A 229 -1.72 1.59 22.83
N ARG A 230 -0.68 0.78 23.06
CA ARG A 230 -0.05 0.54 24.36
C ARG A 230 0.94 1.64 24.78
N ARG A 231 1.09 2.69 23.96
CA ARG A 231 1.96 3.86 24.18
C ARG A 231 3.43 3.49 24.42
N ARG A 232 3.91 2.38 23.86
CA ARG A 232 5.30 1.91 24.04
C ARG A 232 6.31 2.93 23.52
N SER A 233 7.55 2.83 24.00
CA SER A 233 8.65 3.65 23.50
C SER A 233 8.86 3.43 22.00
N LEU A 234 9.14 4.49 21.25
CA LEU A 234 9.44 4.37 19.82
C LEU A 234 10.75 3.59 19.56
N ALA A 235 11.61 3.45 20.56
CA ALA A 235 12.84 2.67 20.46
C ALA A 235 12.58 1.16 20.24
N VAL A 236 11.39 0.65 20.62
CA VAL A 236 11.06 -0.78 20.42
C VAL A 236 10.41 -1.07 19.07
N VAL A 237 10.21 -0.06 18.21
CA VAL A 237 9.61 -0.26 16.87
C VAL A 237 10.34 -1.34 16.06
N PRO A 238 11.69 -1.37 15.95
CA PRO A 238 12.38 -2.42 15.19
C PRO A 238 12.12 -3.81 15.76
N VAL A 239 12.09 -3.94 17.09
CA VAL A 239 11.82 -5.21 17.77
C VAL A 239 10.41 -5.71 17.47
N TYR A 240 9.41 -4.83 17.51
CA TYR A 240 8.03 -5.17 17.16
C TYR A 240 7.87 -5.60 15.70
N LEU A 241 8.59 -4.97 14.78
CA LEU A 241 8.59 -5.36 13.37
C LEU A 241 9.26 -6.72 13.16
N VAL A 242 10.42 -6.99 13.78
CA VAL A 242 11.09 -8.30 13.68
C VAL A 242 10.17 -9.43 14.16
N PHE A 243 9.52 -9.26 15.31
CA PHE A 243 8.58 -10.28 15.80
C PHE A 243 7.31 -10.38 14.95
N ALA A 244 6.82 -9.27 14.37
CA ALA A 244 5.73 -9.32 13.40
C ALA A 244 6.08 -10.19 12.20
N PHE A 245 7.30 -10.08 11.67
CA PHE A 245 7.81 -10.96 10.61
C PHE A 245 7.83 -12.43 11.05
N LEU A 246 8.36 -12.73 12.24
CA LEU A 246 8.41 -14.10 12.76
C LEU A 246 7.01 -14.71 12.94
N PHE A 247 6.06 -13.95 13.49
CA PHE A 247 4.69 -14.42 13.67
C PHE A 247 3.92 -14.56 12.36
N ALA A 248 4.22 -13.72 11.35
CA ALA A 248 3.68 -13.90 10.01
C ALA A 248 4.18 -15.20 9.37
N ILE A 249 5.48 -15.52 9.50
CA ILE A 249 6.03 -16.81 9.04
C ILE A 249 5.35 -17.96 9.78
N ALA A 250 5.28 -17.92 11.10
CA ALA A 250 4.66 -18.97 11.90
C ALA A 250 3.19 -19.19 11.51
N GLY A 251 2.41 -18.11 11.36
CA GLY A 251 1.02 -18.17 10.92
C GLY A 251 0.87 -18.78 9.51
N ASN A 252 1.78 -18.43 8.59
CA ASN A 252 1.78 -18.99 7.23
C ASN A 252 2.18 -20.47 7.22
N VAL A 253 3.16 -20.90 8.03
CA VAL A 253 3.54 -22.32 8.16
C VAL A 253 2.38 -23.15 8.71
N ILE A 254 1.72 -22.65 9.77
CA ILE A 254 0.53 -23.31 10.33
C ILE A 254 -0.56 -23.43 9.28
N ARG A 255 -0.80 -22.38 8.48
CA ARG A 255 -1.81 -22.37 7.43
C ARG A 255 -1.53 -23.41 6.34
N VAL A 256 -0.33 -23.41 5.77
CA VAL A 256 0.05 -24.32 4.68
C VAL A 256 -0.03 -25.76 5.17
N THR A 257 0.52 -26.04 6.34
CA THR A 257 0.48 -27.37 6.96
C THR A 257 -0.97 -27.80 7.20
N ALA A 258 -1.83 -26.92 7.75
CA ALA A 258 -3.23 -27.24 7.99
C ALA A 258 -4.02 -27.54 6.70
N ILE A 259 -3.77 -26.79 5.61
CA ILE A 259 -4.39 -27.04 4.31
C ILE A 259 -3.94 -28.41 3.76
N ALA A 260 -2.64 -28.72 3.83
CA ALA A 260 -2.11 -29.99 3.38
C ALA A 260 -2.64 -31.19 4.19
N LEU A 261 -2.72 -31.06 5.51
CA LEU A 261 -3.31 -32.09 6.38
C LEU A 261 -4.80 -32.29 6.12
N ALA A 262 -5.54 -31.21 5.85
CA ALA A 262 -6.95 -31.29 5.52
C ALA A 262 -7.20 -32.06 4.21
N GLU A 263 -6.37 -31.81 3.20
CA GLU A 263 -6.42 -32.51 1.91
C GLU A 263 -6.07 -33.99 2.08
N GLU A 264 -4.98 -34.33 2.77
CA GLU A 264 -4.52 -35.72 2.87
C GLU A 264 -5.42 -36.58 3.77
N TRP A 265 -5.76 -36.09 4.98
CA TRP A 265 -6.47 -36.92 5.95
C TRP A 265 -7.99 -36.91 5.76
N PHE A 266 -8.55 -35.78 5.34
CA PHE A 266 -9.99 -35.61 5.23
C PHE A 266 -10.48 -35.56 3.77
N ARG A 267 -9.57 -35.46 2.79
CA ARG A 267 -9.90 -35.27 1.36
C ARG A 267 -10.82 -34.06 1.15
N VAL A 268 -10.66 -33.04 1.98
CA VAL A 268 -11.40 -31.79 1.90
C VAL A 268 -10.51 -30.74 1.26
N ASP A 269 -10.93 -30.27 0.09
CA ASP A 269 -10.22 -29.22 -0.62
C ASP A 269 -10.49 -27.85 0.03
N ILE A 270 -9.57 -27.41 0.89
CA ILE A 270 -9.57 -26.08 1.54
C ILE A 270 -8.62 -25.10 0.82
N THR A 271 -8.22 -25.43 -0.41
CA THR A 271 -7.28 -24.59 -1.17
C THR A 271 -7.95 -23.34 -1.75
N THR A 272 -9.28 -23.34 -1.91
CA THR A 272 -10.02 -22.24 -2.53
C THR A 272 -11.36 -21.95 -1.83
N GLY A 273 -11.93 -20.78 -2.14
CA GLY A 273 -13.26 -20.38 -1.67
C GLY A 273 -13.33 -19.99 -0.20
N PHE A 274 -14.54 -20.01 0.37
CA PHE A 274 -14.80 -19.51 1.72
C PHE A 274 -14.00 -20.23 2.82
N HIS A 275 -13.82 -21.55 2.72
CA HIS A 275 -13.06 -22.31 3.72
C HIS A 275 -11.59 -21.87 3.78
N HIS A 276 -11.02 -21.53 2.63
CA HIS A 276 -9.67 -21.00 2.53
C HIS A 276 -9.51 -19.66 3.27
N GLU A 277 -10.47 -18.75 3.09
CA GLU A 277 -10.50 -17.46 3.77
C GLU A 277 -10.62 -17.63 5.29
N VAL A 278 -11.49 -18.54 5.75
CA VAL A 278 -11.66 -18.83 7.19
C VAL A 278 -10.36 -19.31 7.82
N VAL A 279 -9.65 -20.25 7.19
CA VAL A 279 -8.33 -20.70 7.69
C VAL A 279 -7.34 -19.53 7.70
N GLY A 280 -7.36 -18.69 6.66
CA GLY A 280 -6.55 -17.47 6.61
C GLY A 280 -6.81 -16.53 7.79
N TYR A 281 -8.07 -16.22 8.08
CA TYR A 281 -8.45 -15.35 9.20
C TYR A 281 -8.14 -15.99 10.57
N LEU A 282 -8.31 -17.31 10.71
CA LEU A 282 -7.94 -18.02 11.93
C LEU A 282 -6.43 -17.93 12.19
N CYS A 283 -5.60 -18.17 11.18
CA CYS A 283 -4.15 -18.03 11.29
C CYS A 283 -3.72 -16.58 11.59
N LEU A 284 -4.40 -15.59 10.99
CA LEU A 284 -4.19 -14.18 11.33
C LEU A 284 -4.54 -13.88 12.79
N ALA A 285 -5.65 -14.43 13.31
CA ALA A 285 -6.04 -14.28 14.71
C ALA A 285 -5.01 -14.94 15.66
N ILE A 286 -4.47 -16.10 15.29
CA ILE A 286 -3.38 -16.76 16.03
C ILE A 286 -2.13 -15.86 16.05
N ALA A 287 -1.71 -15.32 14.91
CA ALA A 287 -0.56 -14.41 14.82
C ALA A 287 -0.79 -13.12 15.63
N ALA A 288 -2.00 -12.55 15.61
CA ALA A 288 -2.38 -11.40 16.43
C ALA A 288 -2.35 -11.75 17.93
N GLY A 289 -2.80 -12.95 18.31
CA GLY A 289 -2.71 -13.46 19.69
C GLY A 289 -1.27 -13.61 20.16
N MET A 290 -0.38 -14.15 19.31
CA MET A 290 1.07 -14.21 19.58
C MET A 290 1.67 -12.82 19.76
N LEU A 291 1.27 -11.85 18.93
CA LEU A 291 1.71 -10.46 19.03
C LEU A 291 1.25 -9.78 20.33
N VAL A 292 0.01 -10.01 20.77
CA VAL A 292 -0.49 -9.51 22.06
C VAL A 292 0.25 -10.18 23.23
N SER A 293 0.46 -11.49 23.18
CA SER A 293 1.27 -12.21 24.17
C SER A 293 2.69 -11.65 24.27
N PHE A 294 3.28 -11.33 23.11
CA PHE A 294 4.59 -10.68 23.03
C PHE A 294 4.60 -9.26 23.61
N ASP A 295 3.58 -8.43 23.38
CA ASP A 295 3.46 -7.12 24.04
C ASP A 295 3.38 -7.27 25.57
N HIS A 296 2.66 -8.28 26.06
CA HIS A 296 2.61 -8.58 27.49
C HIS A 296 4.00 -8.93 28.03
N LEU A 297 4.75 -9.80 27.34
CA LEU A 297 6.11 -10.18 27.71
C LEU A 297 7.07 -8.98 27.72
N ILE A 298 7.06 -8.14 26.67
CA ILE A 298 7.85 -6.90 26.65
C ILE A 298 7.42 -5.95 27.77
N GLY A 299 6.15 -5.96 28.14
CA GLY A 299 5.64 -5.19 29.27
C GLY A 299 6.20 -5.60 30.63
N LEU A 300 6.77 -6.79 30.76
CA LEU A 300 7.44 -7.23 31.98
C LEU A 300 8.88 -6.72 32.10
N VAL A 301 9.48 -6.24 30.99
CA VAL A 301 10.86 -5.75 30.97
C VAL A 301 10.94 -4.31 31.50
N PRO A 302 11.60 -4.08 32.66
CA PRO A 302 11.73 -2.74 33.24
C PRO A 302 12.49 -1.80 32.29
N GLY A 303 11.94 -0.62 32.01
CA GLY A 303 12.55 0.39 31.12
C GLY A 303 12.00 0.46 29.70
N LEU A 304 11.30 -0.59 29.23
CA LEU A 304 10.60 -0.59 27.93
C LEU A 304 9.11 -0.23 28.05
N THR A 305 8.56 -0.31 29.26
CA THR A 305 7.29 0.31 29.63
C THR A 305 7.45 1.81 29.79
N PRO A 306 6.56 2.65 29.25
CA PRO A 306 6.54 4.07 29.56
C PRO A 306 6.46 4.21 31.07
N ARG A 307 7.43 4.89 31.68
CA ARG A 307 7.30 5.32 33.07
C ARG A 307 6.00 6.12 33.12
N ARG A 308 4.97 5.57 33.76
CA ARG A 308 3.79 6.33 34.19
C ARG A 308 4.35 7.35 35.17
N GLN A 309 4.83 8.47 34.66
CA GLN A 309 5.15 9.62 35.49
C GLN A 309 3.81 10.04 36.09
N GLN A 310 3.55 9.54 37.30
CA GLN A 310 2.73 10.20 38.29
C GLN A 310 3.42 11.53 38.67
N ASN A 311 3.60 12.42 37.69
CA ASN A 311 3.70 13.83 37.99
C ASN A 311 2.29 14.36 37.84
N VAL A 312 1.44 13.99 38.81
CA VAL A 312 0.42 14.94 39.28
C VAL A 312 1.21 16.00 40.05
N ALA A 313 2.01 16.80 39.34
CA ALA A 313 2.31 18.13 39.81
C ALA A 313 0.95 18.81 39.81
N ALA A 314 0.43 19.07 41.01
CA ALA A 314 -0.81 19.78 41.23
C ALA A 314 -0.91 20.89 40.18
N ALA A 315 -1.87 20.76 39.27
CA ALA A 315 -2.26 21.87 38.43
C ALA A 315 -2.83 22.91 39.40
N THR A 316 -1.98 23.84 39.83
CA THR A 316 -2.44 25.10 40.42
C THR A 316 -3.41 25.66 39.39
N PRO A 317 -4.68 25.88 39.74
CA PRO A 317 -5.58 26.55 38.83
C PRO A 317 -4.98 27.94 38.64
N VAL A 318 -4.39 28.18 37.47
CA VAL A 318 -4.02 29.53 37.06
C VAL A 318 -5.35 30.28 36.97
N LEU A 319 -5.65 31.03 38.04
CA LEU A 319 -6.72 32.00 38.08
C LEU A 319 -6.30 33.11 37.12
N GLY A 320 -6.59 32.91 35.84
CA GLY A 320 -6.07 33.76 34.77
C GLY A 320 -7.01 33.76 33.58
N ALA A 321 -7.76 34.85 33.49
CA ALA A 321 -8.61 35.27 32.37
C ALA A 321 -9.86 34.41 32.13
N ARG A 322 -10.98 34.87 32.71
CA ARG A 322 -12.33 34.64 32.21
C ARG A 322 -12.44 35.31 30.84
N GLU A 323 -11.84 34.72 29.83
CA GLU A 323 -12.03 35.13 28.45
C GLU A 323 -13.37 34.62 27.97
N THR A 324 -14.13 35.54 27.37
CA THR A 324 -15.49 35.33 26.94
C THR A 324 -15.55 34.21 25.90
N ASN A 325 -16.00 33.02 26.33
CA ASN A 325 -16.44 31.92 25.49
C ASN A 325 -17.75 32.31 24.78
N GLU A 326 -17.71 33.39 24.00
CA GLU A 326 -18.77 33.73 23.06
C GLU A 326 -18.59 32.82 21.83
N PRO A 327 -19.63 32.07 21.40
CA PRO A 327 -19.60 31.34 20.14
C PRO A 327 -19.54 32.35 18.99
N ALA A 328 -18.33 32.74 18.61
CA ALA A 328 -18.10 33.67 17.52
C ALA A 328 -18.39 32.97 16.18
N GLU A 329 -19.11 33.65 15.29
CA GLU A 329 -19.32 33.16 13.92
C GLU A 329 -17.99 32.81 13.24
N PHE A 330 -17.91 31.58 12.72
CA PHE A 330 -16.75 31.10 11.97
C PHE A 330 -16.60 31.92 10.67
N SER A 331 -15.42 32.53 10.47
CA SER A 331 -15.16 33.41 9.33
C SER A 331 -13.77 33.16 8.77
N VAL A 332 -13.72 32.47 7.61
CA VAL A 332 -12.48 32.08 6.93
C VAL A 332 -11.58 33.29 6.62
N ALA A 333 -12.16 34.39 6.11
CA ALA A 333 -11.41 35.58 5.72
C ALA A 333 -10.69 36.26 6.89
N ARG A 334 -11.28 36.23 8.09
CA ARG A 334 -10.63 36.75 9.31
C ARG A 334 -9.52 35.81 9.76
N SER A 335 -9.77 34.51 9.78
CA SER A 335 -8.80 33.50 10.20
C SER A 335 -7.55 33.43 9.31
N VAL A 336 -7.69 33.62 7.99
CA VAL A 336 -6.54 33.67 7.06
C VAL A 336 -5.70 34.93 7.27
N ARG A 337 -6.29 36.05 7.73
CA ARG A 337 -5.55 37.29 8.03
C ARG A 337 -4.60 37.13 9.21
N ASP A 338 -4.91 36.20 10.12
CA ASP A 338 -4.09 35.90 11.29
C ASP A 338 -2.91 34.96 10.96
N PHE A 339 -2.77 34.51 9.70
CA PHE A 339 -1.67 33.63 9.30
C PHE A 339 -0.34 34.36 9.26
N ASN A 340 0.70 33.71 9.76
CA ASN A 340 2.07 34.16 9.51
C ASN A 340 2.49 33.84 8.05
N ARG A 341 3.59 34.45 7.59
CA ARG A 341 4.10 34.26 6.22
C ARG A 341 4.34 32.78 5.89
N PHE A 342 4.84 32.01 6.85
CA PHE A 342 5.11 30.58 6.68
C PHE A 342 3.82 29.77 6.43
N GLN A 343 2.79 29.99 7.24
CA GLN A 343 1.48 29.34 7.12
C GLN A 343 0.83 29.70 5.78
N LEU A 344 0.86 30.97 5.39
CA LEU A 344 0.30 31.42 4.12
C LEU A 344 1.00 30.80 2.91
N ILE A 345 2.34 30.78 2.90
CA ILE A 345 3.13 30.19 1.81
C ILE A 345 2.90 28.67 1.73
N SER A 346 2.95 27.96 2.85
CA SER A 346 2.79 26.51 2.87
C SER A 346 1.37 26.09 2.47
N SER A 347 0.32 26.75 2.96
CA SER A 347 -1.06 26.47 2.54
C SER A 347 -1.30 26.84 1.08
N GLY A 348 -0.77 27.98 0.63
CA GLY A 348 -0.91 28.42 -0.76
C GLY A 348 -0.22 27.47 -1.75
N LEU A 349 0.98 27.01 -1.42
CA LEU A 349 1.73 26.06 -2.26
C LEU A 349 1.07 24.68 -2.28
N ALA A 350 0.58 24.18 -1.14
CA ALA A 350 -0.19 22.93 -1.09
C ALA A 350 -1.45 22.99 -1.98
N ILE A 351 -2.22 24.08 -1.90
CA ILE A 351 -3.41 24.29 -2.75
C ILE A 351 -3.02 24.39 -4.22
N ALA A 352 -1.97 25.14 -4.57
CA ALA A 352 -1.49 25.26 -5.94
C ALA A 352 -1.07 23.90 -6.52
N CYS A 353 -0.36 23.08 -5.75
CA CYS A 353 0.00 21.70 -6.13
C CYS A 353 -1.25 20.83 -6.33
N GLY A 354 -2.23 20.91 -5.42
CA GLY A 354 -3.50 20.19 -5.53
C GLY A 354 -4.29 20.58 -6.77
N LEU A 355 -4.43 21.88 -7.04
CA LEU A 355 -5.11 22.40 -8.22
C LEU A 355 -4.39 21.99 -9.51
N ALA A 356 -3.05 22.06 -9.54
CA ALA A 356 -2.27 21.60 -10.67
C ALA A 356 -2.52 20.10 -10.96
N MET A 357 -2.62 19.28 -9.91
CA MET A 357 -2.94 17.86 -10.03
C MET A 357 -4.33 17.63 -10.62
N VAL A 358 -5.35 18.36 -10.14
CA VAL A 358 -6.72 18.26 -10.66
C VAL A 358 -6.78 18.67 -12.13
N VAL A 359 -6.20 19.82 -12.50
CA VAL A 359 -6.18 20.30 -13.89
C VAL A 359 -5.51 19.29 -14.81
N ARG A 360 -4.36 18.74 -14.40
CA ARG A 360 -3.64 17.71 -15.15
C ARG A 360 -4.44 16.41 -15.28
N TYR A 361 -5.12 15.99 -14.21
CA TYR A 361 -5.96 14.81 -14.22
C TYR A 361 -7.17 14.99 -15.15
N SER A 362 -7.86 16.14 -15.09
CA SER A 362 -8.97 16.47 -15.99
C SER A 362 -8.55 16.61 -17.47
N MET A 363 -7.29 16.97 -17.73
CA MET A 363 -6.73 17.01 -19.09
C MET A 363 -6.24 15.63 -19.59
N SER A 364 -6.18 14.62 -18.72
CA SER A 364 -5.79 13.27 -19.12
C SER A 364 -7.04 12.56 -19.65
N GLU A 365 -6.98 11.98 -20.85
CA GLU A 365 -8.08 11.19 -21.40
C GLU A 365 -8.41 10.04 -20.42
N PRO A 366 -9.60 10.02 -19.79
CA PRO A 366 -9.98 8.92 -18.92
C PRO A 366 -10.08 7.64 -19.74
N ASP A 367 -9.60 6.52 -19.21
CA ASP A 367 -9.90 5.20 -19.79
C ASP A 367 -11.38 4.93 -19.56
N ILE A 368 -12.19 5.03 -20.62
CA ILE A 368 -13.66 4.98 -20.56
C ILE A 368 -14.16 3.55 -20.27
N ARG A 369 -13.26 2.54 -20.34
CA ARG A 369 -13.64 1.17 -20.00
C ARG A 369 -13.66 0.96 -18.49
N PRO A 370 -14.65 0.23 -17.95
CA PRO A 370 -14.57 -0.25 -16.58
C PRO A 370 -13.28 -1.06 -16.45
N VAL A 371 -12.58 -0.90 -15.32
CA VAL A 371 -11.47 -1.78 -14.91
C VAL A 371 -11.92 -3.20 -15.24
N VAL A 372 -11.30 -3.80 -16.26
CA VAL A 372 -11.52 -5.20 -16.58
C VAL A 372 -11.21 -5.93 -15.28
N ALA A 373 -12.24 -6.52 -14.68
CA ALA A 373 -12.11 -7.27 -13.44
C ALA A 373 -10.97 -8.29 -13.61
N THR A 374 -10.28 -8.60 -12.51
CA THR A 374 -9.07 -9.44 -12.44
C THR A 374 -9.17 -10.74 -13.25
N ASP A 375 -10.39 -11.24 -13.43
CA ASP A 375 -10.80 -12.46 -14.14
C ASP A 375 -11.04 -12.31 -15.65
N LYS A 376 -10.91 -11.11 -16.22
CA LYS A 376 -11.19 -10.83 -17.64
C LYS A 376 -9.94 -10.33 -18.36
N VAL A 377 -9.89 -10.58 -19.68
CA VAL A 377 -8.76 -10.19 -20.55
C VAL A 377 -9.11 -8.99 -21.42
N LEU A 378 -8.13 -8.11 -21.67
CA LEU A 378 -8.25 -6.99 -22.62
C LEU A 378 -8.26 -7.49 -24.07
N PHE A 379 -7.48 -8.53 -24.34
CA PHE A 379 -7.30 -9.12 -25.65
C PHE A 379 -7.17 -10.63 -25.53
N GLU A 380 -8.09 -11.37 -26.13
CA GLU A 380 -8.00 -12.82 -26.20
C GLU A 380 -7.42 -13.23 -27.57
N PRO A 381 -6.14 -13.65 -27.62
CA PRO A 381 -5.53 -14.10 -28.86
C PRO A 381 -6.13 -15.45 -29.30
N SER A 382 -6.28 -15.64 -30.61
CA SER A 382 -6.55 -16.98 -31.13
C SER A 382 -5.31 -17.87 -30.99
N PRO A 383 -5.45 -19.21 -30.92
CA PRO A 383 -4.29 -20.10 -30.81
C PRO A 383 -3.27 -19.94 -31.96
N SER A 384 -3.76 -19.57 -33.15
CA SER A 384 -2.94 -19.29 -34.33
C SER A 384 -2.49 -17.83 -34.46
N PHE A 385 -2.73 -16.99 -33.45
CA PHE A 385 -2.51 -15.55 -33.53
C PHE A 385 -1.07 -15.22 -33.93
N LEU A 386 -0.06 -15.70 -33.19
CA LEU A 386 1.34 -15.40 -33.50
C LEU A 386 1.75 -15.90 -34.89
N SER A 387 1.25 -17.05 -35.31
CA SER A 387 1.49 -17.60 -36.65
C SER A 387 0.88 -16.74 -37.75
N SER A 388 -0.21 -16.00 -37.46
CA SER A 388 -0.90 -15.14 -38.42
C SER A 388 -0.26 -13.74 -38.59
N VAL A 389 0.60 -13.32 -37.66
CA VAL A 389 1.19 -11.97 -37.63
C VAL A 389 2.27 -11.77 -38.71
N ASN A 390 2.65 -12.82 -39.47
CA ASN A 390 3.77 -12.78 -40.44
C ASN A 390 5.06 -12.18 -39.83
N ALA A 391 5.27 -12.44 -38.54
CA ALA A 391 6.51 -12.15 -37.83
C ALA A 391 7.52 -13.28 -38.11
N PRO A 392 8.84 -13.03 -38.00
CA PRO A 392 9.88 -14.04 -38.23
C PRO A 392 9.97 -15.03 -37.04
N LEU A 393 8.84 -15.62 -36.66
CA LEU A 393 8.67 -16.49 -35.49
C LEU A 393 8.10 -17.84 -35.91
N ARG A 394 8.76 -18.92 -35.50
CA ARG A 394 8.23 -20.28 -35.60
C ARG A 394 7.63 -20.68 -34.26
N VAL A 395 6.30 -20.82 -34.21
CA VAL A 395 5.58 -21.27 -33.00
C VAL A 395 5.70 -22.79 -32.88
N VAL A 396 6.02 -23.27 -31.67
CA VAL A 396 6.14 -24.70 -31.34
C VAL A 396 4.93 -25.15 -30.53
N SER A 397 4.59 -24.40 -29.48
CA SER A 397 3.45 -24.67 -28.60
C SER A 397 2.83 -23.37 -28.11
N HIS A 398 1.58 -23.47 -27.66
CA HIS A 398 0.81 -22.40 -27.03
C HIS A 398 0.14 -22.95 -25.78
N GLU A 399 0.32 -22.24 -24.68
CA GLU A 399 -0.33 -22.51 -23.41
C GLU A 399 -1.08 -21.25 -22.98
N VAL A 400 -2.32 -21.44 -22.54
CA VAL A 400 -3.20 -20.37 -22.08
C VAL A 400 -3.30 -20.49 -20.57
N ASN A 401 -2.85 -19.46 -19.86
CA ASN A 401 -3.02 -19.36 -18.42
C ASN A 401 -4.04 -18.25 -18.14
N ARG A 402 -5.27 -18.65 -17.85
CA ARG A 402 -6.31 -17.77 -17.32
C ARG A 402 -6.45 -18.15 -15.87
N ASP A 403 -5.61 -17.57 -15.03
CA ASP A 403 -5.61 -17.99 -13.66
C ASP A 403 -6.11 -16.89 -12.74
N ALA A 404 -7.35 -17.08 -12.28
CA ALA A 404 -7.86 -16.30 -11.17
C ALA A 404 -7.19 -16.73 -9.85
N HIS A 405 -6.74 -18.00 -9.73
CA HIS A 405 -6.41 -18.65 -8.45
C HIS A 405 -5.38 -19.82 -8.56
N GLY A 406 -4.34 -19.76 -9.39
CA GLY A 406 -3.49 -20.92 -9.70
C GLY A 406 -2.23 -20.60 -10.52
N ASN A 407 -1.28 -21.55 -10.45
CA ASN A 407 0.06 -21.59 -11.05
C ASN A 407 0.69 -20.22 -11.43
N ARG A 408 0.75 -19.29 -10.47
CA ARG A 408 1.37 -17.99 -10.64
C ARG A 408 2.86 -18.14 -10.96
N ASN A 409 3.20 -18.20 -12.23
CA ASN A 409 4.53 -17.80 -12.64
C ASN A 409 4.61 -16.28 -12.48
N ALA A 410 5.32 -15.81 -11.45
CA ALA A 410 5.50 -14.39 -11.16
C ALA A 410 6.01 -13.58 -12.38
N ARG A 411 6.58 -14.27 -13.37
CA ARG A 411 7.05 -13.73 -14.64
C ARG A 411 5.96 -13.38 -15.64
N HIS A 412 4.77 -14.00 -15.56
CA HIS A 412 3.76 -13.95 -16.62
C HIS A 412 2.47 -13.20 -16.24
N GLY A 413 2.27 -12.83 -14.97
CA GLY A 413 1.04 -12.15 -14.53
C GLY A 413 -0.18 -13.08 -14.42
N MET A 414 -1.35 -12.52 -14.06
CA MET A 414 -2.56 -13.31 -13.73
C MET A 414 -3.23 -13.91 -14.97
N ASN A 415 -3.34 -13.17 -16.06
CA ASN A 415 -3.78 -13.70 -17.35
C ASN A 415 -2.63 -13.61 -18.33
N SER A 416 -2.20 -14.77 -18.84
CA SER A 416 -1.12 -14.85 -19.79
C SER A 416 -1.34 -15.86 -20.90
N ASP A 417 -0.80 -15.55 -22.07
CA ASP A 417 -0.64 -16.49 -23.16
C ASP A 417 0.85 -16.68 -23.38
N VAL A 418 1.28 -17.93 -23.31
CA VAL A 418 2.67 -18.33 -23.37
C VAL A 418 2.88 -19.15 -24.63
N TRP A 419 3.74 -18.67 -25.52
CA TRP A 419 4.15 -19.40 -26.70
C TRP A 419 5.62 -19.76 -26.60
N THR A 420 5.93 -21.04 -26.75
CA THR A 420 7.29 -21.47 -27.06
C THR A 420 7.51 -21.28 -28.55
N CYS A 421 8.46 -20.45 -28.91
CA CYS A 421 8.70 -20.09 -30.30
C CYS A 421 10.19 -19.88 -30.57
N GLY A 422 10.57 -19.68 -31.83
CA GLY A 422 11.95 -19.38 -32.19
C GLY A 422 12.08 -18.41 -33.34
N ILE A 423 13.14 -17.62 -33.31
CA ILE A 423 13.54 -16.67 -34.36
C ILE A 423 14.85 -17.17 -34.96
N GLY A 424 14.82 -17.60 -36.23
CA GLY A 424 15.97 -18.23 -36.86
C GLY A 424 16.37 -19.53 -36.14
N SER A 425 17.62 -19.61 -35.68
CA SER A 425 18.13 -20.74 -34.89
C SER A 425 17.87 -20.62 -33.38
N GLN A 426 17.36 -19.48 -32.92
CA GLN A 426 17.22 -19.19 -31.49
C GLN A 426 15.84 -19.62 -31.00
N SER A 427 15.81 -20.44 -29.93
CA SER A 427 14.57 -20.72 -29.20
C SER A 427 14.33 -19.67 -28.12
N GLY A 428 13.07 -19.36 -27.89
CA GLY A 428 12.64 -18.45 -26.85
C GLY A 428 11.18 -18.67 -26.46
N GLN A 429 10.70 -17.78 -25.62
CA GLN A 429 9.34 -17.78 -25.13
C GLN A 429 8.75 -16.39 -25.32
N PHE A 430 7.68 -16.31 -26.10
CA PHE A 430 6.87 -15.11 -26.20
C PHE A 430 5.74 -15.20 -25.18
N VAL A 431 5.54 -14.15 -24.41
CA VAL A 431 4.49 -14.08 -23.41
C VAL A 431 3.73 -12.77 -23.57
N LEU A 432 2.41 -12.89 -23.59
CA LEU A 432 1.48 -11.78 -23.49
C LEU A 432 0.83 -11.84 -22.12
N SER A 433 0.94 -10.76 -21.35
CA SER A 433 0.54 -10.70 -19.95
C SER A 433 -0.40 -9.51 -19.71
N GLN A 434 -1.54 -9.73 -19.03
CA GLN A 434 -2.59 -8.73 -18.87
C GLN A 434 -3.56 -9.01 -17.70
N PRO A 435 -4.37 -8.03 -17.28
CA PRO A 435 -4.11 -6.60 -17.42
C PRO A 435 -3.11 -6.12 -16.34
N TYR A 436 -2.18 -5.25 -16.71
CA TYR A 436 -1.42 -4.43 -15.77
C TYR A 436 -2.04 -3.03 -15.68
N MET A 437 -1.72 -2.29 -14.63
CA MET A 437 -2.08 -0.87 -14.51
C MET A 437 -0.90 -0.02 -14.98
N GLY A 438 -0.86 0.25 -16.29
CA GLY A 438 0.24 0.98 -16.92
C GLY A 438 1.47 0.11 -17.23
N TRP A 439 2.59 0.80 -17.49
CA TRP A 439 3.87 0.14 -17.77
C TRP A 439 4.35 -0.70 -16.57
N HIS A 440 4.75 -1.94 -16.84
CA HIS A 440 5.31 -2.85 -15.85
C HIS A 440 6.75 -3.25 -16.22
N GLU A 441 7.73 -2.98 -15.36
CA GLU A 441 9.14 -3.29 -15.63
C GLU A 441 9.43 -4.79 -15.43
N LEU A 442 9.24 -5.56 -16.50
CA LEU A 442 9.40 -7.02 -16.50
C LEU A 442 10.81 -7.48 -16.09
N THR A 443 11.84 -6.63 -16.17
CA THR A 443 13.20 -6.98 -15.71
C THR A 443 13.28 -7.30 -14.22
N ILE A 444 12.33 -6.81 -13.41
CA ILE A 444 12.25 -7.08 -11.98
C ILE A 444 12.00 -8.56 -11.71
N CYS A 445 11.08 -9.21 -12.45
CA CYS A 445 10.74 -10.62 -12.23
C CYS A 445 11.95 -11.53 -12.43
N TYR A 446 12.80 -11.25 -13.42
CA TYR A 446 14.02 -12.02 -13.67
C TYR A 446 15.07 -11.80 -12.57
N LYS A 447 15.22 -10.57 -12.06
CA LYS A 447 16.13 -10.29 -10.93
C LYS A 447 15.72 -11.03 -9.66
N VAL A 448 14.41 -11.10 -9.38
CA VAL A 448 13.87 -11.85 -8.24
C VAL A 448 14.13 -13.35 -8.38
N GLN A 449 14.21 -13.86 -9.62
CA GLN A 449 14.57 -15.25 -9.95
C GLN A 449 16.08 -15.52 -9.98
N GLY A 450 16.93 -14.54 -9.62
CA GLY A 450 18.38 -14.73 -9.54
C GLY A 450 19.17 -14.31 -10.78
N TRP A 451 18.53 -13.76 -11.82
CA TRP A 451 19.24 -13.25 -12.99
C TRP A 451 19.89 -11.90 -12.73
N LYS A 452 21.17 -11.77 -13.07
CA LYS A 452 21.92 -10.52 -12.94
C LYS A 452 21.81 -9.71 -14.22
N MET A 453 21.05 -8.61 -14.17
CA MET A 453 20.91 -7.70 -15.32
C MET A 453 22.23 -6.99 -15.62
N THR A 454 22.76 -7.16 -16.83
CA THR A 454 24.00 -6.54 -17.30
C THR A 454 23.76 -5.29 -18.12
N SER A 455 22.66 -5.24 -18.88
CA SER A 455 22.31 -4.10 -19.72
C SER A 455 20.78 -3.89 -19.75
N ARG A 456 20.36 -2.63 -19.93
CA ARG A 456 18.97 -2.25 -20.25
C ARG A 456 19.01 -1.03 -21.17
N ALA A 457 18.45 -1.16 -22.38
CA ALA A 457 18.41 -0.10 -23.37
C ALA A 457 17.03 0.02 -24.00
N THR A 458 16.65 1.25 -24.40
CA THR A 458 15.49 1.50 -25.25
C THR A 458 15.95 1.59 -26.71
N VAL A 459 15.43 0.72 -27.56
CA VAL A 459 15.73 0.68 -28.99
C VAL A 459 14.63 1.43 -29.73
N ALA A 460 14.98 2.58 -30.32
CA ALA A 460 14.09 3.32 -31.20
C ALA A 460 13.97 2.58 -32.54
N VAL A 461 12.74 2.39 -33.03
CA VAL A 461 12.47 1.73 -34.30
C VAL A 461 11.86 2.74 -35.27
N ALA A 462 12.36 2.79 -36.50
CA ALA A 462 11.88 3.73 -37.50
C ALA A 462 10.37 3.53 -37.77
N GLY A 463 9.61 4.61 -37.71
CA GLY A 463 8.15 4.60 -37.90
C GLY A 463 7.34 4.28 -36.63
N GLU A 464 7.98 3.95 -35.51
CA GLU A 464 7.32 3.71 -34.23
C GLU A 464 7.47 4.93 -33.30
N ARG A 465 6.38 5.34 -32.64
CA ARG A 465 6.41 6.48 -31.70
C ARG A 465 7.09 6.13 -30.37
N GLU A 466 6.87 4.91 -29.88
CA GLU A 466 7.43 4.41 -28.62
C GLU A 466 8.42 3.27 -28.92
N PRO A 467 9.57 3.21 -28.24
CA PRO A 467 10.63 2.25 -28.48
C PRO A 467 10.23 0.85 -27.97
N VAL A 468 11.14 -0.09 -28.15
CA VAL A 468 11.11 -1.39 -27.48
C VAL A 468 12.25 -1.44 -26.46
N VAL A 469 12.03 -2.09 -25.31
CA VAL A 469 13.09 -2.27 -24.30
C VAL A 469 13.80 -3.59 -24.55
N VAL A 470 15.12 -3.56 -24.51
CA VAL A 470 15.99 -4.74 -24.57
C VAL A 470 16.84 -4.76 -23.31
N ALA A 471 16.85 -5.88 -22.60
CA ALA A 471 17.64 -6.09 -21.40
C ALA A 471 18.41 -7.41 -21.45
N ASP A 472 19.68 -7.36 -21.11
CA ASP A 472 20.57 -8.52 -21.06
C ASP A 472 20.78 -8.97 -19.62
N PHE A 473 20.91 -10.28 -19.43
CA PHE A 473 21.07 -10.92 -18.14
C PHE A 473 22.11 -12.03 -18.19
N ASP A 474 22.77 -12.24 -17.06
CA ASP A 474 23.66 -13.38 -16.83
C ASP A 474 23.15 -14.20 -15.64
N SER A 475 23.24 -15.52 -15.74
CA SER A 475 23.05 -16.47 -14.63
C SER A 475 24.39 -16.78 -13.95
N GLU A 476 24.35 -17.23 -12.70
CA GLU A 476 25.52 -17.75 -11.99
C GLU A 476 26.11 -18.99 -12.68
N ASP A 477 25.28 -19.76 -13.41
CA ASP A 477 25.68 -20.95 -14.16
C ASP A 477 26.34 -20.65 -15.52
N GLY A 478 26.65 -19.37 -15.80
CA GLY A 478 27.31 -18.96 -17.05
C GLY A 478 26.39 -18.95 -18.28
N VAL A 479 25.07 -18.99 -18.07
CA VAL A 479 24.06 -18.89 -19.13
C VAL A 479 23.63 -17.43 -19.32
N HIS A 480 23.41 -17.02 -20.57
CA HIS A 480 23.01 -15.66 -20.92
C HIS A 480 21.53 -15.60 -21.32
N GLY A 481 20.83 -14.58 -20.81
CA GLY A 481 19.43 -14.29 -21.10
C GLY A 481 19.25 -12.94 -21.79
N CYS A 482 18.30 -12.86 -22.71
CA CYS A 482 17.93 -11.60 -23.37
C CYS A 482 16.40 -11.44 -23.35
N LEU A 483 15.95 -10.32 -22.79
CA LEU A 483 14.56 -9.92 -22.69
C LEU A 483 14.27 -8.76 -23.63
N VAL A 484 13.33 -8.95 -24.55
CA VAL A 484 12.78 -7.88 -25.39
C VAL A 484 11.33 -7.68 -24.99
N PHE A 485 10.93 -6.47 -24.61
CA PHE A 485 9.56 -6.24 -24.15
C PHE A 485 9.01 -4.84 -24.46
N SER A 486 7.68 -4.77 -24.51
CA SER A 486 6.91 -3.55 -24.75
C SER A 486 5.47 -3.71 -24.22
N GLY A 487 4.60 -2.73 -24.44
CA GLY A 487 3.20 -2.83 -24.03
C GLY A 487 2.23 -2.16 -24.99
N VAL A 488 0.94 -2.38 -24.76
CA VAL A 488 -0.20 -1.79 -25.48
C VAL A 488 -1.30 -1.47 -24.47
N ASN A 489 -1.82 -0.24 -24.47
CA ASN A 489 -2.92 0.14 -23.59
C ASN A 489 -4.27 -0.37 -24.10
N SER A 490 -5.26 -0.40 -23.22
CA SER A 490 -6.67 -0.73 -23.45
C SER A 490 -7.33 0.06 -24.60
N ASN A 491 -6.81 1.25 -24.91
CA ASN A 491 -7.26 2.11 -26.01
C ASN A 491 -6.46 1.92 -27.32
N GLY A 492 -5.58 0.93 -27.38
CA GLY A 492 -4.71 0.65 -28.53
C GLY A 492 -3.51 1.59 -28.65
N LYS A 493 -3.37 2.62 -27.80
CA LYS A 493 -2.18 3.48 -27.78
C LYS A 493 -1.02 2.76 -27.09
N LEU A 494 0.20 3.07 -27.48
CA LEU A 494 1.39 2.53 -26.82
C LEU A 494 1.64 3.27 -25.49
N PRO A 495 1.91 2.55 -24.38
CA PRO A 495 2.33 3.17 -23.13
C PRO A 495 3.68 3.85 -23.32
N ARG A 496 3.88 4.97 -22.61
CA ARG A 496 5.19 5.65 -22.61
C ARG A 496 6.23 4.74 -22.01
N THR A 497 7.29 4.45 -22.76
CA THR A 497 8.38 3.60 -22.27
C THR A 497 9.26 4.40 -21.30
N PRO A 498 9.43 3.98 -20.04
CA PRO A 498 10.30 4.67 -19.09
C PRO A 498 11.78 4.60 -19.52
N GLY A 499 12.42 5.75 -19.73
CA GLY A 499 13.83 5.84 -20.15
C GLY A 499 14.19 6.90 -21.21
N HIS A 500 13.22 7.63 -21.78
CA HIS A 500 13.45 8.61 -22.85
C HIS A 500 14.06 9.96 -22.43
N SER A 501 14.13 10.25 -21.15
CA SER A 501 14.46 11.59 -20.66
C SER A 501 15.89 11.66 -20.12
N PRO A 502 16.66 12.75 -20.36
CA PRO A 502 17.96 12.97 -19.72
C PRO A 502 17.90 12.81 -18.18
N TYR A 503 16.75 13.14 -17.57
CA TYR A 503 16.48 13.00 -16.14
C TYR A 503 16.40 11.52 -15.66
N SER A 504 15.99 10.58 -16.53
CA SER A 504 15.89 9.16 -16.16
C SER A 504 17.24 8.44 -16.08
N ARG A 505 18.33 9.00 -16.66
CA ARG A 505 19.68 8.44 -16.48
C ARG A 505 20.25 8.70 -15.09
N VAL A 506 20.06 9.92 -14.57
CA VAL A 506 20.54 10.31 -13.23
C VAL A 506 19.77 9.57 -12.14
N LEU A 507 18.47 9.38 -12.34
CA LEU A 507 17.62 8.61 -11.42
C LEU A 507 17.65 7.11 -11.69
N SER A 508 18.35 6.61 -12.73
CA SER A 508 18.30 5.19 -13.17
C SER A 508 18.47 4.12 -12.07
N PRO A 509 19.24 4.33 -10.98
CA PRO A 509 19.31 3.34 -9.89
C PRO A 509 18.04 3.29 -9.04
N ILE A 510 17.33 4.41 -8.93
CA ILE A 510 16.14 4.61 -8.09
C ILE A 510 14.87 4.58 -8.95
N TYR A 511 15.00 4.71 -10.27
CA TYR A 511 13.92 4.85 -11.24
C TYR A 511 12.99 3.62 -11.30
N PRO A 512 13.48 2.37 -11.33
CA PRO A 512 12.60 1.19 -11.20
C PRO A 512 11.92 1.10 -9.83
N LEU A 513 12.54 1.67 -8.80
CA LEU A 513 12.06 1.65 -7.42
C LEU A 513 10.93 2.65 -7.16
N VAL A 514 10.80 3.68 -8.01
CA VAL A 514 9.90 4.82 -7.83
C VAL A 514 8.90 4.93 -9.00
N MET A 515 9.25 4.49 -10.22
CA MET A 515 8.43 4.68 -11.42
C MET A 515 7.54 3.50 -11.84
N ASP A 516 7.89 2.25 -11.49
CA ASP A 516 6.93 1.14 -11.63
C ASP A 516 5.73 1.34 -10.69
N ASP A 517 5.98 1.90 -9.51
CA ASP A 517 4.94 2.38 -8.59
C ASP A 517 4.13 3.54 -9.19
N PHE A 518 4.72 4.37 -10.08
CA PHE A 518 4.00 5.48 -10.72
C PHE A 518 3.03 5.02 -11.78
N ALA A 519 3.29 3.96 -12.54
CA ALA A 519 2.34 3.45 -13.52
C ALA A 519 1.06 2.96 -12.83
N GLU A 520 1.21 2.10 -11.82
CA GLU A 520 0.06 1.49 -11.12
C GLU A 520 -0.73 2.49 -10.26
N THR A 521 -0.08 3.53 -9.74
CA THR A 521 -0.74 4.56 -8.91
C THR A 521 -1.18 5.80 -9.68
N SER A 522 -0.83 5.92 -10.97
CA SER A 522 -1.16 7.09 -11.79
C SER A 522 -2.57 7.06 -12.40
N GLY A 523 -3.35 6.00 -12.19
CA GLY A 523 -4.62 5.80 -12.92
C GLY A 523 -4.39 5.63 -14.42
N SER A 524 -3.25 5.05 -14.78
CA SER A 524 -2.90 4.75 -16.17
C SER A 524 -3.86 3.70 -16.74
N ALA A 525 -4.12 3.79 -18.05
CA ALA A 525 -4.94 2.83 -18.78
C ALA A 525 -4.47 1.40 -18.52
N GLN A 526 -5.39 0.44 -18.52
CA GLN A 526 -4.99 -0.97 -18.37
C GLN A 526 -4.06 -1.33 -19.55
N THR A 527 -2.90 -1.89 -19.24
CA THR A 527 -1.84 -2.18 -20.21
C THR A 527 -1.63 -3.68 -20.32
N LEU A 528 -1.52 -4.13 -21.55
CA LEU A 528 -1.08 -5.46 -21.91
C LEU A 528 0.42 -5.41 -22.18
N MET A 529 1.19 -6.25 -21.48
CA MET A 529 2.64 -6.32 -21.61
C MET A 529 3.03 -7.50 -22.49
N LEU A 530 3.94 -7.25 -23.42
CA LEU A 530 4.47 -8.21 -24.37
C LEU A 530 5.94 -8.44 -24.06
N GLN A 531 6.36 -9.69 -23.93
CA GLN A 531 7.76 -10.04 -23.74
C GLN A 531 8.18 -11.20 -24.62
N TYR A 532 9.43 -11.16 -25.04
CA TYR A 532 10.13 -12.26 -25.68
C TYR A 532 11.43 -12.51 -24.94
N TRP A 533 11.56 -13.72 -24.41
CA TRP A 533 12.69 -14.14 -23.60
C TRP A 533 13.46 -15.24 -24.30
N MET A 534 14.77 -15.03 -24.43
CA MET A 534 15.69 -15.98 -25.04
C MET A 534 16.76 -16.34 -24.02
N ILE A 535 17.17 -17.60 -24.03
CA ILE A 535 18.27 -18.11 -23.20
C ILE A 535 19.22 -18.86 -24.12
N GLN A 536 20.53 -18.62 -23.99
CA GLN A 536 21.55 -19.41 -24.67
C GLN A 536 22.88 -19.41 -23.88
N PRO A 537 23.80 -20.35 -24.16
CA PRO A 537 25.10 -20.43 -23.46
C PRO A 537 26.10 -19.32 -23.81
N GLN A 538 25.86 -18.54 -24.86
CA GLN A 538 26.76 -17.49 -25.36
C GLN A 538 26.08 -16.11 -25.34
N PRO A 539 26.82 -15.00 -25.30
CA PRO A 539 26.21 -13.67 -25.40
C PRO A 539 25.43 -13.49 -26.71
N PHE A 540 24.27 -12.83 -26.64
CA PHE A 540 23.47 -12.53 -27.83
C PHE A 540 24.13 -11.45 -28.70
N ASP A 541 24.23 -11.73 -29.99
CA ASP A 541 24.73 -10.78 -30.99
C ASP A 541 23.69 -9.70 -31.32
N ALA A 542 24.13 -8.60 -31.91
CA ALA A 542 23.25 -7.49 -32.25
C ALA A 542 22.16 -7.89 -33.26
N SER A 543 22.45 -8.85 -34.14
CA SER A 543 21.52 -9.28 -35.18
C SER A 543 20.34 -10.09 -34.60
N ALA A 544 20.58 -11.01 -33.66
CA ALA A 544 19.50 -11.74 -32.98
C ALA A 544 18.61 -10.80 -32.14
N LYS A 545 19.22 -9.83 -31.44
CA LYS A 545 18.47 -8.81 -30.69
C LYS A 545 17.59 -7.97 -31.62
N GLN A 546 18.12 -7.55 -32.77
CA GLN A 546 17.35 -6.78 -33.75
C GLN A 546 16.18 -7.60 -34.33
N ALA A 547 16.40 -8.86 -34.66
CA ALA A 547 15.35 -9.74 -35.17
C ALA A 547 14.20 -9.93 -34.14
N ALA A 548 14.55 -10.03 -32.86
CA ALA A 548 13.58 -10.06 -31.77
C ALA A 548 12.81 -8.72 -31.62
N VAL A 549 13.49 -7.58 -31.75
CA VAL A 549 12.85 -6.25 -31.75
C VAL A 549 11.89 -6.10 -32.93
N ASP A 550 12.28 -6.52 -34.13
CA ASP A 550 11.44 -6.44 -35.33
C ASP A 550 10.19 -7.31 -35.20
N ALA A 551 10.33 -8.52 -34.65
CA ALA A 551 9.21 -9.40 -34.34
C ALA A 551 8.27 -8.77 -33.31
N MET A 552 8.82 -8.19 -32.23
CA MET A 552 8.05 -7.51 -31.18
C MET A 552 7.24 -6.34 -31.75
N VAL A 553 7.83 -5.51 -32.61
CA VAL A 553 7.13 -4.37 -33.23
C VAL A 553 5.96 -4.83 -34.10
N LYS A 554 6.15 -5.86 -34.93
CA LYS A 554 5.07 -6.40 -35.77
C LYS A 554 3.90 -6.91 -34.93
N ILE A 555 4.19 -7.68 -33.88
CA ILE A 555 3.17 -8.22 -32.97
C ILE A 555 2.46 -7.09 -32.23
N ARG A 556 3.22 -6.16 -31.64
CA ARG A 556 2.71 -5.00 -30.92
C ARG A 556 1.76 -4.16 -31.77
N ARG A 557 2.13 -3.89 -33.04
CA ARG A 557 1.31 -3.11 -33.97
C ARG A 557 -0.03 -3.81 -34.24
N ARG A 558 -0.02 -5.11 -34.52
CA ARG A 558 -1.24 -5.86 -34.77
C ARG A 558 -2.18 -5.87 -33.56
N ILE A 559 -1.63 -6.06 -32.35
CA ILE A 559 -2.41 -6.01 -31.11
C ILE A 559 -3.00 -4.61 -30.88
N ALA A 560 -2.20 -3.56 -31.11
CA ALA A 560 -2.64 -2.17 -30.97
C ALA A 560 -3.79 -1.82 -31.93
N GLU A 561 -3.72 -2.27 -33.18
CA GLU A 561 -4.78 -2.11 -34.17
C GLU A 561 -6.07 -2.84 -33.75
N ASP A 562 -5.96 -4.12 -33.37
CA ASP A 562 -7.13 -4.93 -32.97
C ASP A 562 -7.81 -4.37 -31.70
N ILE A 563 -7.04 -3.95 -30.69
CA ILE A 563 -7.56 -3.33 -29.47
C ILE A 563 -8.15 -1.94 -29.76
N GLY A 564 -7.48 -1.15 -30.60
CA GLY A 564 -7.92 0.17 -31.00
C GLY A 564 -9.25 0.15 -31.76
N GLN A 565 -9.43 -0.80 -32.68
CA GLN A 565 -10.69 -0.98 -33.40
C GLN A 565 -11.82 -1.33 -32.43
N LYS A 566 -11.62 -2.32 -31.56
CA LYS A 566 -12.58 -2.68 -30.51
C LYS A 566 -12.91 -1.50 -29.58
N PHE A 567 -11.95 -0.60 -29.34
CA PHE A 567 -12.17 0.61 -28.54
C PHE A 567 -13.10 1.59 -29.24
N GLN A 568 -12.87 1.87 -30.52
CA GLN A 568 -13.74 2.75 -31.29
C GLN A 568 -15.15 2.17 -31.44
N ASP A 569 -15.26 0.86 -31.69
CA ASP A 569 -16.55 0.18 -31.81
C ASP A 569 -17.36 0.30 -30.50
N ALA A 570 -16.71 0.08 -29.34
CA ALA A 570 -17.36 0.23 -28.04
C ALA A 570 -17.82 1.67 -27.75
N LEU A 571 -17.05 2.68 -28.15
CA LEU A 571 -17.44 4.09 -28.02
C LEU A 571 -18.59 4.49 -28.95
N SER A 572 -18.77 3.79 -30.07
CA SER A 572 -19.86 4.06 -31.02
C SER A 572 -21.20 3.46 -30.59
N GLN A 573 -21.20 2.51 -29.66
CA GLN A 573 -22.37 1.75 -29.21
C GLN A 573 -22.92 2.18 -27.84
N GLY A 574 -22.15 2.93 -27.04
CA GLY A 574 -22.56 3.49 -25.75
C GLY A 574 -22.76 4.98 -25.84
#